data_AF-A0A3A5V9U8-F1
#
_entry.id   AF-A0A3A5V9U8-F1
#
_cell.length_a   1.000
_cell.length_b   1.000
_cell.length_c   1.000
_cell.angle_alpha   90.00
_cell.angle_beta   90.00
_cell.angle_gamma   90.00
#
_symmetry.space_group_name_H-M   'P 1'
#
loop_
_entity.id
_entity.type
_entity.pdbx_description
1 polymer ?
#
loop_
_entity_poly.entity_id
_entity_poly.type
_entity_poly.pdbx_seq_one_letter_code
_entity_poly.pdbx_strand_id
1 'polypeptide(L)'
;MGSNLGGGAPNTGGAPMDDNFDDPETNEEVMGEELENMDLEEEVMDNATHCPSCDDITGHVILKEKKVGNGADIMVRCEDCSNVQTVQFRPPAPMTIPFILSDGPDSERVVLMVDADEEFYVNDVFEEQEKLWTINQIETKAGPMTTSSYADNIASINAVRTDMVRVKMTLTRGEESFADVLVVPQDTTFTASHLMEHDDETWRIRAIHTGAGRTLRGTVRAPDIKRMYLHEPPNPEHFAPRTPRERRQAWKEGKLGHNPNPIRPKEHVKSGVKPNTSSKRKKKKPRK
;
A
#
# COMPACT_ATOMS: atom_id res chain seq x y z
N MET A 1 21.25 -70.52 -32.05
CA MET A 1 20.64 -69.30 -32.62
C MET A 1 21.28 -68.16 -31.83
N GLY A 2 22.34 -67.46 -32.25
CA GLY A 2 22.67 -66.90 -33.58
C GLY A 2 21.90 -65.57 -33.75
N SER A 3 22.49 -64.38 -33.97
CA SER A 3 23.85 -63.94 -34.38
C SER A 3 24.09 -62.49 -33.85
N ASN A 4 25.31 -61.97 -33.55
CA ASN A 4 26.32 -61.34 -34.45
C ASN A 4 25.74 -60.33 -35.48
N LEU A 5 26.17 -59.05 -35.67
CA LEU A 5 27.29 -58.15 -35.24
C LEU A 5 26.78 -56.66 -35.22
N GLY A 6 27.49 -55.54 -34.92
CA GLY A 6 28.84 -55.25 -34.38
C GLY A 6 29.47 -53.91 -34.92
N GLY A 7 29.99 -53.00 -34.06
CA GLY A 7 30.67 -51.71 -34.39
C GLY A 7 29.85 -50.43 -34.10
N GLY A 8 30.41 -49.24 -33.78
CA GLY A 8 31.80 -48.77 -33.59
C GLY A 8 31.85 -47.30 -33.08
N ALA A 9 33.01 -46.82 -32.59
CA ALA A 9 33.22 -45.46 -32.03
C ALA A 9 33.92 -44.50 -33.03
N PRO A 10 33.96 -43.18 -32.76
CA PRO A 10 35.21 -42.50 -32.35
C PRO A 10 34.99 -41.53 -31.16
N ASN A 11 35.88 -41.45 -30.16
CA ASN A 11 37.24 -40.88 -30.13
C ASN A 11 37.30 -39.33 -30.05
N THR A 12 37.63 -38.81 -28.87
CA THR A 12 38.44 -37.59 -28.70
C THR A 12 39.36 -37.78 -27.49
N GLY A 13 40.65 -37.49 -27.66
CA GLY A 13 41.64 -37.41 -26.59
C GLY A 13 42.45 -36.14 -26.74
N GLY A 14 42.94 -35.59 -25.63
CA GLY A 14 43.77 -34.39 -25.56
C GLY A 14 44.46 -34.35 -24.20
N ALA A 15 45.78 -34.14 -24.20
CA ALA A 15 46.67 -34.37 -23.07
C ALA A 15 46.93 -33.11 -22.20
N PRO A 16 47.46 -33.26 -20.98
CA PRO A 16 47.87 -32.14 -20.13
C PRO A 16 49.33 -31.68 -20.40
N MET A 17 49.57 -30.39 -20.20
CA MET A 17 50.86 -29.66 -20.08
C MET A 17 50.53 -28.31 -19.39
N ASP A 18 51.40 -27.56 -18.73
CA ASP A 18 52.59 -27.82 -17.91
C ASP A 18 52.89 -26.51 -17.14
N ASP A 19 53.29 -26.58 -15.86
CA ASP A 19 53.71 -25.40 -15.10
C ASP A 19 55.21 -25.13 -15.30
N ASN A 20 55.59 -23.96 -15.84
CA ASN A 20 56.86 -23.24 -15.65
C ASN A 20 56.79 -21.88 -16.40
N PHE A 21 56.97 -20.72 -15.76
CA PHE A 21 58.25 -20.16 -15.26
C PHE A 21 59.13 -19.62 -16.39
N ASP A 22 58.96 -18.34 -16.77
CA ASP A 22 59.94 -17.28 -16.46
C ASP A 22 59.42 -15.87 -16.85
N ASP A 23 59.92 -14.86 -16.15
CA ASP A 23 59.73 -13.42 -16.39
C ASP A 23 60.61 -12.98 -17.58
N PRO A 24 60.15 -12.06 -18.46
CA PRO A 24 60.98 -10.87 -18.61
C PRO A 24 60.23 -9.54 -18.79
N GLU A 25 60.69 -8.58 -17.99
CA GLU A 25 60.99 -7.20 -18.38
C GLU A 25 59.80 -6.33 -18.81
N THR A 26 59.30 -5.59 -17.82
CA THR A 26 58.99 -4.15 -17.91
C THR A 26 59.28 -3.49 -19.27
N ASN A 27 58.25 -3.34 -20.08
CA ASN A 27 58.21 -2.32 -21.13
C ASN A 27 56.97 -1.45 -20.91
N GLU A 28 57.01 -0.65 -19.84
CA GLU A 28 56.13 0.51 -19.68
C GLU A 28 56.46 1.53 -20.77
N GLU A 29 55.83 1.46 -21.94
CA GLU A 29 55.57 2.65 -22.75
C GLU A 29 54.58 2.40 -23.89
N VAL A 30 53.66 3.37 -24.07
CA VAL A 30 52.79 3.60 -25.23
C VAL A 30 51.86 2.45 -25.64
N MET A 31 50.58 2.57 -25.24
CA MET A 31 49.46 2.74 -26.18
C MET A 31 48.29 3.30 -25.36
N GLY A 32 48.12 4.63 -25.39
CA GLY A 32 46.88 5.23 -24.93
C GLY A 32 45.80 4.86 -25.93
N GLU A 33 44.96 3.89 -25.59
CA GLU A 33 43.71 3.67 -26.31
C GLU A 33 42.79 4.85 -25.96
N GLU A 34 42.94 5.92 -26.75
CA GLU A 34 41.98 6.99 -26.85
C GLU A 34 40.64 6.36 -27.25
N LEU A 35 39.83 6.04 -26.23
CA LEU A 35 38.38 6.13 -26.37
C LEU A 35 38.10 7.58 -26.74
N GLU A 36 38.14 7.85 -28.05
CA GLU A 36 37.47 8.99 -28.64
C GLU A 36 36.02 8.89 -28.16
N ASN A 37 35.71 9.67 -27.13
CA ASN A 37 34.38 10.23 -27.01
C ASN A 37 34.16 10.96 -28.33
N MET A 38 33.51 10.28 -29.27
CA MET A 38 32.76 10.94 -30.32
C MET A 38 31.70 11.74 -29.58
N ASP A 39 32.06 12.95 -29.19
CA ASP A 39 31.14 14.02 -28.86
C ASP A 39 30.32 14.25 -30.13
N LEU A 40 29.27 13.44 -30.26
CA LEU A 40 28.16 13.71 -31.15
C LEU A 40 27.58 15.03 -30.61
N GLU A 41 28.02 16.13 -31.20
CA GLU A 41 27.31 17.40 -31.15
C GLU A 41 25.90 17.13 -31.69
N GLU A 42 25.00 16.80 -30.78
CA GLU A 42 23.57 16.71 -31.03
C GLU A 42 23.14 18.14 -31.40
N GLU A 43 23.07 18.43 -32.71
CA GLU A 43 22.65 19.73 -33.23
C GLU A 43 21.25 20.05 -32.70
N VAL A 44 21.19 20.80 -31.59
CA VAL A 44 19.94 21.20 -30.97
C VAL A 44 19.23 22.19 -31.90
N MET A 45 18.23 21.69 -32.60
CA MET A 45 17.42 22.47 -33.52
C MET A 45 16.57 23.51 -32.77
N ASP A 46 17.04 24.76 -32.74
CA ASP A 46 16.32 25.86 -32.11
C ASP A 46 14.94 26.08 -32.74
N ASN A 47 13.93 26.30 -31.88
CA ASN A 47 12.55 26.60 -32.27
C ASN A 47 11.91 25.58 -33.25
N ALA A 48 12.20 24.29 -33.07
CA ALA A 48 11.62 23.21 -33.86
C ALA A 48 10.06 23.24 -33.84
N THR A 49 9.44 23.40 -35.01
CA THR A 49 7.97 23.32 -35.18
C THR A 49 7.60 22.62 -36.49
N HIS A 50 6.39 22.06 -36.59
CA HIS A 50 5.92 21.46 -37.84
C HIS A 50 5.73 22.53 -38.91
N CYS A 51 6.37 22.35 -40.07
CA CYS A 51 6.23 23.23 -41.22
C CYS A 51 5.21 22.66 -42.22
N PRO A 52 4.08 23.35 -42.51
CA PRO A 52 3.07 22.86 -43.45
C PRO A 52 3.50 22.86 -44.93
N SER A 53 4.74 23.28 -45.24
CA SER A 53 5.33 23.20 -46.58
C SER A 53 6.42 22.15 -46.72
N CYS A 54 7.11 21.78 -45.63
CA CYS A 54 8.01 20.63 -45.60
C CYS A 54 7.27 19.34 -45.20
N ASP A 55 6.13 19.47 -44.53
CA ASP A 55 5.38 18.41 -43.81
C ASP A 55 6.23 17.65 -42.78
N ASP A 56 7.18 18.36 -42.17
CA ASP A 56 8.14 17.81 -41.19
C ASP A 56 8.41 18.84 -40.07
N ILE A 57 9.07 18.41 -38.99
CA ILE A 57 9.54 19.25 -37.91
C ILE A 57 10.87 19.89 -38.33
N THR A 58 10.89 21.23 -38.45
CA THR A 58 12.07 21.96 -38.93
C THR A 58 12.43 23.15 -38.03
N GLY A 59 13.67 23.64 -38.16
CA GLY A 59 14.13 24.87 -37.53
C GLY A 59 13.36 26.09 -38.06
N HIS A 60 13.12 27.06 -37.18
CA HIS A 60 12.31 28.24 -37.52
C HIS A 60 12.82 29.54 -36.88
N VAL A 61 13.04 30.57 -37.70
CA VAL A 61 13.39 31.92 -37.24
C VAL A 61 12.13 32.67 -36.78
N ILE A 62 12.12 33.13 -35.54
CA ILE A 62 11.04 33.99 -35.01
C ILE A 62 11.13 35.39 -35.64
N LEU A 63 10.10 35.79 -36.38
CA LEU A 63 10.00 37.12 -37.01
C LEU A 63 9.28 38.12 -36.11
N LYS A 64 8.24 37.69 -35.39
CA LYS A 64 7.40 38.58 -34.57
C LYS A 64 6.59 37.81 -33.53
N GLU A 65 6.71 38.20 -32.27
CA GLU A 65 5.82 37.76 -31.21
C GLU A 65 4.68 38.78 -31.01
N LYS A 66 3.46 38.30 -30.77
CA LYS A 66 2.33 39.11 -30.32
C LYS A 66 1.60 38.40 -29.18
N LYS A 67 1.67 38.94 -27.97
CA LYS A 67 0.92 38.44 -26.82
C LYS A 67 -0.60 38.64 -27.02
N VAL A 68 -1.38 37.59 -26.79
CA VAL A 68 -2.84 37.55 -26.96
C VAL A 68 -3.44 36.70 -25.83
N GLY A 69 -4.09 37.36 -24.87
CA GLY A 69 -4.61 36.70 -23.67
C GLY A 69 -3.46 36.11 -22.83
N ASN A 70 -3.60 34.85 -22.40
CA ASN A 70 -2.57 34.09 -21.67
C ASN A 70 -1.54 33.40 -22.59
N GLY A 71 -1.54 33.67 -23.90
CA GLY A 71 -0.61 33.07 -24.85
C GLY A 71 0.00 34.07 -25.84
N ALA A 72 0.67 33.55 -26.86
CA ALA A 72 1.32 34.35 -27.90
C ALA A 72 1.04 33.80 -29.30
N ASP A 73 0.77 34.71 -30.24
CA ASP A 73 0.82 34.42 -31.67
C ASP A 73 2.26 34.72 -32.14
N ILE A 74 3.00 33.68 -32.54
CA ILE A 74 4.40 33.79 -32.97
C ILE A 74 4.44 33.61 -34.48
N MET A 75 4.82 34.66 -35.21
CA MET A 75 5.11 34.59 -36.63
C MET A 75 6.53 34.07 -36.82
N VAL A 76 6.64 32.90 -37.45
CA VAL A 76 7.88 32.16 -37.64
C VAL A 76 8.14 31.91 -39.12
N ARG A 77 9.42 31.82 -39.51
CA ARG A 77 9.86 31.46 -40.86
C ARG A 77 10.65 30.16 -40.81
N CYS A 78 10.22 29.13 -41.54
CA CYS A 78 10.96 27.89 -41.70
C CYS A 78 12.32 28.16 -42.36
N GLU A 79 13.39 27.55 -41.85
CA GLU A 79 14.75 27.75 -42.37
C GLU A 79 14.96 27.06 -43.73
N ASP A 80 14.37 25.87 -43.93
CA ASP A 80 14.52 25.08 -45.17
C ASP A 80 13.75 25.66 -46.36
N CYS A 81 12.46 25.96 -46.17
CA CYS A 81 11.57 26.38 -47.26
C CYS A 81 11.24 27.87 -47.26
N SER A 82 11.71 28.65 -46.27
CA SER A 82 11.39 30.08 -46.10
C SER A 82 9.91 30.42 -45.96
N ASN A 83 9.01 29.43 -45.80
CA ASN A 83 7.59 29.68 -45.59
C ASN A 83 7.36 30.40 -44.25
N VAL A 84 6.47 31.39 -44.24
CA VAL A 84 6.12 32.18 -43.05
C VAL A 84 4.74 31.75 -42.55
N GLN A 85 4.72 31.20 -41.34
CA GLN A 85 3.48 30.79 -40.67
C GLN A 85 3.30 31.53 -39.34
N THR A 86 2.10 31.45 -38.76
CA THR A 86 1.81 32.00 -37.42
C THR A 86 1.37 30.87 -36.51
N VAL A 87 2.25 30.48 -35.59
CA VAL A 87 1.98 29.47 -34.56
C VAL A 87 1.23 30.15 -33.40
N GLN A 88 0.11 29.56 -32.97
CA GLN A 88 -0.67 30.06 -31.83
C GLN A 88 -0.30 29.25 -30.59
N PHE A 89 0.57 29.80 -29.74
CA PHE A 89 0.97 29.17 -28.49
C PHE A 89 0.05 29.65 -27.37
N ARG A 90 -1.01 28.89 -27.08
CA ARG A 90 -1.96 29.18 -25.99
C ARG A 90 -2.21 27.89 -25.20
N PRO A 91 -2.05 27.89 -23.86
CA PRO A 91 -2.53 26.76 -23.06
C PRO A 91 -4.05 26.61 -23.21
N PRO A 92 -4.60 25.40 -23.02
CA PRO A 92 -6.04 25.21 -22.99
C PRO A 92 -6.67 26.10 -21.91
N ALA A 93 -7.95 26.46 -22.09
CA ALA A 93 -8.64 27.26 -21.09
C ALA A 93 -8.92 26.39 -19.85
N PRO A 94 -8.61 26.86 -18.62
CA PRO A 94 -8.91 26.12 -17.41
C PRO A 94 -10.42 25.98 -17.25
N MET A 95 -10.84 24.84 -16.70
CA MET A 95 -12.23 24.48 -16.50
C MET A 95 -12.53 24.15 -15.04
N THR A 96 -13.79 24.28 -14.65
CA THR A 96 -14.23 24.04 -13.28
C THR A 96 -14.82 22.63 -13.12
N ILE A 97 -14.27 21.83 -12.22
CA ILE A 97 -14.79 20.49 -11.89
C ILE A 97 -15.39 20.51 -10.46
N PRO A 98 -16.59 19.97 -10.24
CA PRO A 98 -17.14 19.82 -8.90
C PRO A 98 -16.55 18.58 -8.21
N PHE A 99 -15.91 18.81 -7.08
CA PHE A 99 -15.42 17.79 -6.16
C PHE A 99 -16.39 17.62 -5.00
N ILE A 100 -16.58 16.37 -4.55
CA ILE A 100 -17.31 16.03 -3.33
C ILE A 100 -16.29 15.43 -2.37
N LEU A 101 -15.93 16.21 -1.36
CA LEU A 101 -14.90 15.88 -0.37
C LEU A 101 -15.57 15.29 0.87
N SER A 102 -15.18 14.09 1.28
CA SER A 102 -15.83 13.34 2.37
C SER A 102 -14.88 13.10 3.55
N ASP A 103 -15.19 13.72 4.70
CA ASP A 103 -14.46 13.58 5.96
C ASP A 103 -15.30 12.76 6.97
N GLY A 104 -15.21 11.42 6.86
CA GLY A 104 -15.97 10.51 7.72
C GLY A 104 -17.49 10.56 7.45
N PRO A 105 -18.33 11.05 8.38
CA PRO A 105 -19.77 11.19 8.17
C PRO A 105 -20.16 12.47 7.40
N ASP A 106 -19.27 13.45 7.32
CA ASP A 106 -19.54 14.77 6.75
C ASP A 106 -19.01 14.84 5.32
N SER A 107 -19.77 15.48 4.42
CA SER A 107 -19.35 15.72 3.04
C SER A 107 -19.67 17.13 2.59
N GLU A 108 -18.71 17.73 1.88
CA GLU A 108 -18.82 19.07 1.31
C GLU A 108 -18.66 19.01 -0.21
N ARG A 109 -19.19 20.01 -0.91
CA ARG A 109 -19.04 20.16 -2.35
C ARG A 109 -18.23 21.40 -2.66
N VAL A 110 -17.05 21.19 -3.25
CA VAL A 110 -16.11 22.23 -3.67
C VAL A 110 -16.09 22.28 -5.21
N VAL A 111 -15.68 23.40 -5.79
CA VAL A 111 -15.48 23.53 -7.23
C VAL A 111 -14.04 23.99 -7.45
N LEU A 112 -13.22 23.11 -8.02
CA LEU A 112 -11.80 23.38 -8.28
C LEU A 112 -11.61 23.80 -9.73
N MET A 113 -10.65 24.70 -9.98
CA MET A 113 -10.19 25.03 -11.32
C MET A 113 -9.04 24.11 -11.70
N VAL A 114 -9.13 23.49 -12.87
CA VAL A 114 -8.18 22.50 -13.38
C VAL A 114 -7.95 22.79 -14.87
N ASP A 115 -6.75 22.55 -15.37
CA ASP A 115 -6.47 22.61 -16.80
C ASP A 115 -7.19 21.45 -17.54
N ALA A 116 -7.57 21.68 -18.80
CA ALA A 116 -8.47 20.77 -19.52
C ALA A 116 -7.79 19.48 -20.02
N ASP A 117 -6.47 19.46 -20.04
CA ASP A 117 -5.57 18.36 -20.39
C ASP A 117 -5.10 17.53 -19.17
N GLU A 118 -5.45 17.94 -17.95
CA GLU A 118 -5.18 17.16 -16.74
C GLU A 118 -5.96 15.83 -16.76
N GLU A 119 -5.28 14.72 -16.47
CA GLU A 119 -5.90 13.39 -16.32
C GLU A 119 -5.91 12.97 -14.86
N PHE A 120 -7.10 12.68 -14.33
CA PHE A 120 -7.28 12.19 -12.97
C PHE A 120 -7.35 10.66 -12.93
N TYR A 121 -6.70 10.05 -11.94
CA TYR A 121 -6.75 8.62 -11.67
C TYR A 121 -7.41 8.33 -10.31
N VAL A 122 -8.10 7.19 -10.23
CA VAL A 122 -8.59 6.68 -8.94
C VAL A 122 -7.40 6.26 -8.08
N ASN A 123 -7.41 6.68 -6.82
CA ASN A 123 -6.34 6.64 -5.82
C ASN A 123 -5.28 7.75 -5.89
N ASP A 124 -5.41 8.74 -6.80
CA ASP A 124 -4.55 9.93 -6.73
C ASP A 124 -4.80 10.71 -5.43
N VAL A 125 -3.73 11.33 -4.93
CA VAL A 125 -3.73 12.11 -3.69
C VAL A 125 -3.45 13.58 -4.01
N PHE A 126 -4.32 14.47 -3.57
CA PHE A 126 -4.17 15.92 -3.71
C PHE A 126 -4.40 16.63 -2.37
N GLU A 127 -3.92 17.86 -2.27
CA GLU A 127 -4.13 18.74 -1.12
C GLU A 127 -5.22 19.77 -1.43
N GLU A 128 -6.18 19.94 -0.52
CA GLU A 128 -7.21 20.99 -0.59
C GLU A 128 -7.64 21.32 0.85
N GLN A 129 -7.75 22.62 1.17
CA GLN A 129 -8.04 23.13 2.52
C GLN A 129 -7.13 22.56 3.64
N GLU A 130 -5.80 22.53 3.44
CA GLU A 130 -4.81 22.01 4.41
C GLU A 130 -5.02 20.52 4.78
N LYS A 131 -5.74 19.75 3.95
CA LYS A 131 -6.03 18.32 4.13
C LYS A 131 -5.62 17.54 2.89
N LEU A 132 -5.21 16.28 3.08
CA LEU A 132 -4.93 15.35 1.99
C LEU A 132 -6.18 14.51 1.68
N TRP A 133 -6.51 14.45 0.39
CA TRP A 133 -7.69 13.76 -0.13
C TRP A 133 -7.27 12.73 -1.18
N THR A 134 -7.85 11.53 -1.12
CA THR A 134 -7.67 10.50 -2.14
C THR A 134 -8.91 10.37 -3.01
N ILE A 135 -8.72 10.39 -4.34
CA ILE A 135 -9.81 10.16 -5.30
C ILE A 135 -10.31 8.72 -5.16
N ASN A 136 -11.58 8.55 -4.79
CA ASN A 136 -12.21 7.24 -4.61
C ASN A 136 -13.09 6.85 -5.81
N GLN A 137 -13.65 7.84 -6.52
CA GLN A 137 -14.52 7.59 -7.68
C GLN A 137 -14.54 8.80 -8.62
N ILE A 138 -14.42 8.53 -9.92
CA ILE A 138 -14.56 9.50 -11.00
C ILE A 138 -15.88 9.22 -11.73
N GLU A 139 -16.73 10.23 -11.86
CA GLU A 139 -17.99 10.17 -12.62
C GLU A 139 -17.81 10.89 -13.96
N THR A 140 -18.09 10.20 -15.07
CA THR A 140 -17.92 10.76 -16.43
C THR A 140 -19.23 11.30 -16.97
N LYS A 141 -19.17 12.34 -17.82
CA LYS A 141 -20.35 12.90 -18.52
C LYS A 141 -21.07 11.87 -19.39
N ALA A 142 -20.35 10.85 -19.87
CA ALA A 142 -20.87 9.78 -20.72
C ALA A 142 -21.49 8.60 -19.92
N GLY A 143 -21.39 8.60 -18.59
CA GLY A 143 -22.09 7.64 -17.72
C GLY A 143 -21.16 6.85 -16.79
N PRO A 144 -20.61 5.69 -17.24
CA PRO A 144 -20.00 4.73 -16.32
C PRO A 144 -18.83 5.31 -15.53
N MET A 145 -18.70 4.83 -14.29
CA MET A 145 -17.53 5.07 -13.44
C MET A 145 -16.30 4.45 -14.09
N THR A 146 -15.18 5.17 -14.05
CA THR A 146 -13.97 4.86 -14.78
C THR A 146 -12.74 5.05 -13.89
N THR A 147 -11.62 4.37 -14.22
CA THR A 147 -10.38 4.39 -13.43
C THR A 147 -9.49 5.61 -13.69
N SER A 148 -9.51 6.18 -14.90
CA SER A 148 -8.86 7.46 -15.22
C SER A 148 -9.63 8.25 -16.27
N SER A 149 -9.63 9.57 -16.18
CA SER A 149 -10.33 10.41 -17.17
C SER A 149 -9.74 11.81 -17.22
N TYR A 150 -9.69 12.38 -18.43
CA TYR A 150 -9.35 13.77 -18.66
C TYR A 150 -10.42 14.71 -18.06
N ALA A 151 -9.98 15.85 -17.55
CA ALA A 151 -10.81 16.92 -17.00
C ALA A 151 -12.03 17.24 -17.87
N ASP A 152 -11.86 17.30 -19.20
CA ASP A 152 -12.91 17.61 -20.18
C ASP A 152 -14.11 16.66 -20.14
N ASN A 153 -13.92 15.40 -19.74
CA ASN A 153 -14.93 14.33 -19.74
C ASN A 153 -15.55 14.06 -18.37
N ILE A 154 -15.03 14.68 -17.30
CA ILE A 154 -15.47 14.48 -15.92
C ILE A 154 -16.72 15.31 -15.61
N ALA A 155 -17.72 14.67 -14.98
CA ALA A 155 -18.92 15.30 -14.45
C ALA A 155 -18.77 15.64 -12.95
N SER A 156 -18.20 14.74 -12.16
CA SER A 156 -17.86 14.96 -10.76
C SER A 156 -16.74 14.02 -10.28
N ILE A 157 -16.04 14.41 -9.19
CA ILE A 157 -15.05 13.58 -8.51
C ILE A 157 -15.45 13.44 -7.04
N ASN A 158 -15.47 12.20 -6.53
CA ASN A 158 -15.60 11.92 -5.10
C ASN A 158 -14.23 11.61 -4.51
N ALA A 159 -13.83 12.38 -3.49
CA ALA A 159 -12.58 12.16 -2.76
C ALA A 159 -12.85 11.96 -1.26
N VAL A 160 -11.99 11.18 -0.61
CA VAL A 160 -12.09 10.85 0.82
C VAL A 160 -10.83 11.32 1.52
N ARG A 161 -10.98 11.89 2.72
CA ARG A 161 -9.86 12.37 3.54
C ARG A 161 -8.92 11.23 3.94
N THR A 162 -7.61 11.43 3.79
CA THR A 162 -6.59 10.36 3.91
C THR A 162 -5.47 10.64 4.91
N ASP A 163 -5.18 11.91 5.21
CA ASP A 163 -4.21 12.30 6.27
C ASP A 163 -4.54 11.65 7.63
N MET A 164 -5.83 11.62 7.98
CA MET A 164 -6.36 11.10 9.24
C MET A 164 -7.31 9.92 9.01
N VAL A 165 -7.04 8.80 9.68
CA VAL A 165 -7.80 7.55 9.60
C VAL A 165 -8.71 7.37 10.80
N ARG A 166 -9.97 7.01 10.53
CA ARG A 166 -11.01 6.76 11.55
C ARG A 166 -11.09 5.27 11.91
N VAL A 167 -10.32 4.84 12.90
CA VAL A 167 -10.26 3.44 13.35
C VAL A 167 -11.45 3.13 14.28
N LYS A 168 -12.36 2.27 13.82
CA LYS A 168 -13.52 1.83 14.60
C LYS A 168 -13.09 0.87 15.71
N MET A 169 -13.62 1.04 16.91
CA MET A 169 -13.23 0.30 18.12
C MET A 169 -14.43 -0.36 18.78
N THR A 170 -14.16 -1.40 19.57
CA THR A 170 -15.15 -2.03 20.44
C THR A 170 -14.49 -2.39 21.75
N LEU A 171 -14.88 -1.68 22.80
CA LEU A 171 -14.30 -1.77 24.14
C LEU A 171 -15.17 -2.69 24.99
N THR A 172 -14.60 -3.76 25.53
CA THR A 172 -15.34 -4.80 26.27
C THR A 172 -14.86 -4.89 27.72
N ARG A 173 -15.74 -4.55 28.67
CA ARG A 173 -15.50 -4.67 30.11
C ARG A 173 -16.53 -5.63 30.71
N GLY A 174 -16.05 -6.75 31.26
CA GLY A 174 -16.92 -7.81 31.78
C GLY A 174 -17.79 -8.44 30.68
N GLU A 175 -19.10 -8.23 30.77
CA GLU A 175 -20.12 -8.70 29.80
C GLU A 175 -20.64 -7.57 28.90
N GLU A 176 -20.27 -6.32 29.18
CA GLU A 176 -20.71 -5.13 28.44
C GLU A 176 -19.71 -4.77 27.33
N SER A 177 -20.22 -4.25 26.21
CA SER A 177 -19.40 -3.80 25.09
C SER A 177 -19.94 -2.51 24.49
N PHE A 178 -19.03 -1.55 24.29
CA PHE A 178 -19.31 -0.23 23.75
C PHE A 178 -18.58 -0.08 22.40
N ALA A 179 -19.14 0.70 21.49
CA ALA A 179 -18.53 0.99 20.19
C ALA A 179 -18.09 2.45 20.13
N ASP A 180 -16.91 2.68 19.58
CA ASP A 180 -16.31 4.02 19.50
C ASP A 180 -15.43 4.17 18.24
N VAL A 181 -14.92 5.37 17.97
CA VAL A 181 -14.09 5.69 16.80
C VAL A 181 -12.92 6.60 17.19
N LEU A 182 -11.72 6.05 17.15
CA LEU A 182 -10.47 6.79 17.33
C LEU A 182 -10.00 7.37 15.98
N VAL A 183 -9.56 8.63 15.97
CA VAL A 183 -9.04 9.31 14.78
C VAL A 183 -7.53 9.52 14.95
N VAL A 184 -6.72 8.98 14.04
CA VAL A 184 -5.25 8.98 14.12
C VAL A 184 -4.60 9.23 12.75
N PRO A 185 -3.37 9.76 12.68
CA PRO A 185 -2.62 9.86 11.43
C PRO A 185 -2.44 8.51 10.73
N GLN A 186 -2.40 8.49 9.41
CA GLN A 186 -2.25 7.27 8.59
C GLN A 186 -1.04 6.39 8.95
N ASP A 187 0.07 6.98 9.39
CA ASP A 187 1.31 6.25 9.76
C ASP A 187 1.21 5.53 11.11
N THR A 188 0.13 5.76 11.87
CA THR A 188 -0.09 5.13 13.17
C THR A 188 -0.22 3.62 13.01
N THR A 189 0.47 2.86 13.87
CA THR A 189 0.39 1.40 13.88
C THR A 189 -0.13 0.88 15.22
N PHE A 190 -0.92 -0.19 15.16
CA PHE A 190 -1.49 -0.85 16.33
C PHE A 190 -1.01 -2.29 16.41
N THR A 191 -0.54 -2.71 17.59
CA THR A 191 -0.02 -4.07 17.81
C THR A 191 -1.02 -4.92 18.60
N ALA A 192 -1.50 -5.99 18.01
CA ALA A 192 -2.40 -6.91 18.69
C ALA A 192 -1.72 -7.56 19.91
N SER A 193 -2.48 -7.72 20.99
CA SER A 193 -2.06 -8.09 22.35
C SER A 193 -1.30 -7.05 23.17
N HIS A 194 -1.02 -5.84 22.64
CA HIS A 194 -0.46 -4.75 23.46
C HIS A 194 -1.51 -3.98 24.27
N LEU A 195 -1.04 -3.17 25.20
CA LEU A 195 -1.83 -2.15 25.89
C LEU A 195 -1.83 -0.85 25.07
N MET A 196 -2.91 -0.09 25.18
CA MET A 196 -3.06 1.27 24.68
C MET A 196 -3.90 2.08 25.66
N GLU A 197 -3.75 3.40 25.66
CA GLU A 197 -4.57 4.32 26.44
C GLU A 197 -5.67 4.89 25.53
N HIS A 198 -6.89 5.01 26.06
CA HIS A 198 -8.06 5.55 25.37
C HIS A 198 -9.07 6.03 26.42
N ASP A 199 -9.56 7.26 26.30
CA ASP A 199 -10.46 7.93 27.27
C ASP A 199 -9.98 7.81 28.74
N ASP A 200 -8.72 8.18 28.98
CA ASP A 200 -8.02 8.07 30.28
C ASP A 200 -7.97 6.65 30.90
N GLU A 201 -8.39 5.62 30.17
CA GLU A 201 -8.34 4.22 30.60
C GLU A 201 -7.30 3.40 29.81
N THR A 202 -6.61 2.50 30.50
CA THR A 202 -5.75 1.51 29.83
C THR A 202 -6.58 0.33 29.32
N TRP A 203 -6.41 0.00 28.04
CA TRP A 203 -7.07 -1.11 27.37
C TRP A 203 -6.08 -2.06 26.71
N ARG A 204 -6.42 -3.34 26.62
CA ARG A 204 -5.65 -4.34 25.86
C ARG A 204 -6.29 -4.58 24.50
N ILE A 205 -5.53 -4.36 23.42
CA ILE A 205 -5.93 -4.74 22.06
C ILE A 205 -5.98 -6.27 21.97
N ARG A 206 -7.18 -6.86 21.95
CA ARG A 206 -7.37 -8.31 21.91
C ARG A 206 -7.26 -8.88 20.49
N ALA A 207 -7.76 -8.13 19.50
CA ALA A 207 -7.74 -8.50 18.09
C ALA A 207 -7.90 -7.25 17.21
N ILE A 208 -7.26 -7.26 16.05
CA ILE A 208 -7.42 -6.25 15.00
C ILE A 208 -8.06 -6.95 13.79
N HIS A 209 -9.08 -6.34 13.18
CA HIS A 209 -9.74 -6.88 11.99
C HIS A 209 -9.43 -6.03 10.76
N THR A 210 -8.83 -6.65 9.74
CA THR A 210 -8.35 -6.00 8.51
C THR A 210 -9.25 -6.23 7.30
N GLY A 211 -10.53 -6.53 7.53
CA GLY A 211 -11.45 -6.96 6.47
C GLY A 211 -11.23 -8.41 6.04
N ALA A 212 -10.01 -8.77 5.62
CA ALA A 212 -9.66 -10.13 5.19
C ALA A 212 -9.62 -11.15 6.36
N GLY A 213 -9.25 -10.72 7.57
CA GLY A 213 -9.10 -11.63 8.70
C GLY A 213 -9.05 -10.93 10.06
N ARG A 214 -8.74 -11.70 11.12
CA ARG A 214 -8.52 -11.18 12.49
C ARG A 214 -7.09 -11.46 12.95
N THR A 215 -6.30 -10.42 13.06
CA THR A 215 -4.93 -10.42 13.60
C THR A 215 -4.98 -10.46 15.13
N LEU A 216 -4.60 -11.59 15.72
CA LEU A 216 -4.56 -11.77 17.19
C LEU A 216 -3.18 -11.42 17.79
N ARG A 217 -2.14 -11.38 16.95
CA ARG A 217 -0.74 -11.05 17.23
C ARG A 217 -0.14 -10.41 15.99
N GLY A 218 0.77 -9.45 16.17
CA GLY A 218 1.38 -8.69 15.07
C GLY A 218 0.87 -7.25 15.01
N THR A 219 1.56 -6.45 14.21
CA THR A 219 1.33 -5.01 14.05
C THR A 219 0.63 -4.73 12.72
N VAL A 220 -0.27 -3.76 12.70
CA VAL A 220 -1.11 -3.37 11.56
C VAL A 220 -1.13 -1.85 11.44
N ARG A 221 -1.09 -1.29 10.23
CA ARG A 221 -1.20 0.17 10.00
C ARG A 221 -2.66 0.62 10.12
N ALA A 222 -2.91 1.83 10.59
CA ALA A 222 -4.26 2.34 10.81
C ALA A 222 -5.20 2.24 9.57
N PRO A 223 -4.77 2.57 8.33
CA PRO A 223 -5.60 2.43 7.12
C PRO A 223 -6.16 1.02 6.90
N ASP A 224 -5.38 -0.01 7.25
CA ASP A 224 -5.77 -1.42 7.06
C ASP A 224 -6.81 -1.89 8.09
N ILE A 225 -7.13 -1.08 9.13
CA ILE A 225 -7.96 -1.50 10.26
C ILE A 225 -9.44 -1.18 10.04
N LYS A 226 -10.22 -2.23 9.75
CA LYS A 226 -11.68 -2.17 9.70
C LYS A 226 -12.33 -2.07 11.09
N ARG A 227 -11.76 -2.73 12.11
CA ARG A 227 -12.16 -2.61 13.53
C ARG A 227 -11.11 -3.17 14.50
N MET A 228 -10.85 -2.49 15.61
CA MET A 228 -10.13 -3.06 16.77
C MET A 228 -11.09 -3.55 17.85
N TYR A 229 -10.72 -4.64 18.53
CA TYR A 229 -11.43 -5.17 19.69
C TYR A 229 -10.55 -5.04 20.92
N LEU A 230 -10.99 -4.25 21.88
CA LEU A 230 -10.29 -3.92 23.11
C LEU A 230 -10.97 -4.62 24.28
N HIS A 231 -10.17 -5.07 25.23
CA HIS A 231 -10.64 -5.64 26.49
C HIS A 231 -9.92 -4.99 27.66
N GLU A 232 -10.59 -4.94 28.81
CA GLU A 232 -9.99 -4.60 30.10
C GLU A 232 -8.66 -5.36 30.30
N PRO A 233 -7.57 -4.67 30.70
CA PRO A 233 -6.28 -5.31 30.94
C PRO A 233 -6.39 -6.30 32.10
N PRO A 234 -5.64 -7.43 32.07
CA PRO A 234 -5.68 -8.40 33.15
C PRO A 234 -5.09 -7.77 34.42
N ASN A 235 -5.93 -7.53 35.43
CA ASN A 235 -5.50 -7.02 36.72
C ASN A 235 -4.43 -7.96 37.34
N PRO A 236 -3.20 -7.48 37.61
CA PRO A 236 -2.11 -8.31 38.12
C PRO A 236 -2.29 -8.70 39.59
N GLU A 237 -2.96 -7.88 40.40
CA GLU A 237 -3.12 -8.09 41.84
C GLU A 237 -4.30 -9.01 42.19
N HIS A 238 -5.36 -9.01 41.36
CA HIS A 238 -6.61 -9.69 41.71
C HIS A 238 -7.13 -10.64 40.61
N PHE A 239 -6.51 -11.83 40.51
CA PHE A 239 -7.03 -12.91 39.68
C PHE A 239 -8.28 -13.56 40.30
N ALA A 240 -9.45 -12.97 40.04
CA ALA A 240 -10.74 -13.59 40.30
C ALA A 240 -11.16 -14.45 39.07
N PRO A 241 -11.14 -15.79 39.13
CA PRO A 241 -11.54 -16.62 38.00
C PRO A 241 -13.03 -16.46 37.70
N ARG A 242 -13.36 -15.79 36.57
CA ARG A 242 -14.74 -15.55 36.13
C ARG A 242 -15.42 -16.84 35.63
N THR A 243 -14.69 -17.77 34.99
CA THR A 243 -15.25 -19.05 34.48
C THR A 243 -14.82 -20.30 35.27
N PRO A 244 -15.60 -21.41 35.21
CA PRO A 244 -15.21 -22.71 35.79
C PRO A 244 -13.96 -23.36 35.15
N ARG A 245 -13.53 -22.90 33.97
CA ARG A 245 -12.29 -23.36 33.33
C ARG A 245 -11.09 -22.62 33.93
N GLU A 246 -11.15 -21.30 33.99
CA GLU A 246 -10.14 -20.45 34.63
C GLU A 246 -9.96 -20.82 36.10
N ARG A 247 -11.05 -21.06 36.84
CA ARG A 247 -10.99 -21.48 38.26
C ARG A 247 -10.19 -22.77 38.45
N ARG A 248 -10.37 -23.76 37.56
CA ARG A 248 -9.62 -25.03 37.58
C ARG A 248 -8.16 -24.85 37.17
N GLN A 249 -7.85 -23.89 36.32
CA GLN A 249 -6.49 -23.60 35.89
C GLN A 249 -5.72 -22.80 36.95
N ALA A 250 -6.31 -21.73 37.50
CA ALA A 250 -5.74 -20.96 38.60
C ALA A 250 -5.56 -21.76 39.89
N TRP A 251 -6.42 -22.75 40.14
CA TRP A 251 -6.21 -23.72 41.23
C TRP A 251 -4.97 -24.61 40.99
N LYS A 252 -4.71 -25.05 39.75
CA LYS A 252 -3.46 -25.78 39.43
C LYS A 252 -2.22 -24.89 39.51
N GLU A 253 -2.37 -23.61 39.16
CA GLU A 253 -1.29 -22.62 39.13
C GLU A 253 -1.08 -21.91 40.49
N GLY A 254 -1.80 -22.29 41.55
CA GLY A 254 -1.67 -21.69 42.89
C GLY A 254 -2.16 -20.24 43.02
N LYS A 255 -2.75 -19.67 41.97
CA LYS A 255 -3.21 -18.26 41.89
C LYS A 255 -4.50 -17.99 42.67
N LEU A 256 -5.24 -19.04 43.01
CA LEU A 256 -6.33 -18.93 43.97
C LEU A 256 -5.75 -19.16 45.37
N GLY A 257 -5.76 -18.13 46.22
CA GLY A 257 -5.15 -18.15 47.55
C GLY A 257 -5.58 -19.33 48.43
N HIS A 258 -4.79 -19.61 49.47
CA HIS A 258 -4.85 -20.85 50.25
C HIS A 258 -6.28 -21.21 50.74
N ASN A 259 -6.94 -22.10 49.99
CA ASN A 259 -8.30 -22.56 50.24
C ASN A 259 -8.26 -24.03 50.66
N PRO A 260 -8.14 -24.33 51.97
CA PRO A 260 -7.91 -25.69 52.46
C PRO A 260 -9.12 -26.63 52.26
N ASN A 261 -10.32 -26.11 51.99
CA ASN A 261 -11.53 -26.90 51.75
C ASN A 261 -12.37 -26.32 50.60
N PRO A 262 -12.02 -26.61 49.33
CA PRO A 262 -12.73 -26.05 48.18
C PRO A 262 -14.13 -26.66 48.03
N ILE A 263 -15.16 -25.86 48.31
CA ILE A 263 -16.56 -26.18 47.96
C ILE A 263 -16.64 -26.30 46.44
N ARG A 264 -16.88 -27.52 45.94
CA ARG A 264 -17.11 -27.75 44.52
C ARG A 264 -18.38 -27.01 44.10
N PRO A 265 -18.37 -26.18 43.05
CA PRO A 265 -19.60 -25.67 42.46
C PRO A 265 -20.52 -26.84 42.14
N LYS A 266 -21.76 -26.81 42.65
CA LYS A 266 -22.77 -27.82 42.31
C LYS A 266 -23.00 -27.74 40.80
N GLU A 267 -22.79 -28.85 40.08
CA GLU A 267 -23.14 -28.90 38.66
C GLU A 267 -24.64 -28.68 38.54
N HIS A 268 -25.05 -27.67 37.76
CA HIS A 268 -26.46 -27.49 37.41
C HIS A 268 -26.83 -28.57 36.40
N VAL A 269 -27.21 -29.74 36.91
CA VAL A 269 -27.77 -30.80 36.09
C VAL A 269 -29.11 -30.29 35.56
N LYS A 270 -29.19 -29.99 34.26
CA LYS A 270 -30.45 -29.60 33.62
C LYS A 270 -31.50 -30.69 33.87
N SER A 271 -32.74 -30.27 34.15
CA SER A 271 -33.89 -31.18 34.28
C SER A 271 -33.93 -32.16 33.10
N GLY A 272 -34.10 -33.45 33.39
CA GLY A 272 -34.08 -34.53 32.39
C GLY A 272 -32.70 -35.15 32.09
N VAL A 273 -31.58 -34.52 32.46
CA VAL A 273 -30.24 -35.13 32.28
C VAL A 273 -29.91 -36.03 33.48
N LYS A 274 -29.69 -37.33 33.25
CA LYS A 274 -29.12 -38.21 34.27
C LYS A 274 -27.58 -38.08 34.24
N PRO A 275 -26.93 -37.48 35.25
CA PRO A 275 -25.47 -37.41 35.30
C PRO A 275 -24.94 -38.83 35.52
N ASN A 276 -23.90 -39.22 34.78
CA ASN A 276 -23.39 -40.58 34.82
C ASN A 276 -22.57 -40.82 36.10
N THR A 277 -23.26 -41.13 37.21
CA THR A 277 -22.69 -41.41 38.53
C THR A 277 -22.00 -42.78 38.57
N SER A 278 -20.95 -42.97 37.77
CA SER A 278 -20.07 -44.13 37.85
C SER A 278 -18.71 -43.74 38.45
N SER A 279 -18.59 -43.92 39.77
CA SER A 279 -17.35 -43.68 40.54
C SER A 279 -16.19 -44.63 40.20
N LYS A 280 -16.33 -45.49 39.18
CA LYS A 280 -15.32 -46.46 38.72
C LYS A 280 -14.36 -45.86 37.68
N ARG A 281 -13.70 -44.76 38.06
CA ARG A 281 -12.52 -44.25 37.33
C ARG A 281 -11.38 -45.26 37.48
N LYS A 282 -11.26 -46.19 36.51
CA LYS A 282 -10.20 -47.22 36.48
C LYS A 282 -8.84 -46.56 36.77
N LYS A 283 -8.17 -46.96 37.86
CA LYS A 283 -6.78 -46.57 38.15
C LYS A 283 -5.94 -46.97 36.94
N LYS A 284 -5.42 -46.01 36.17
CA LYS A 284 -4.42 -46.30 35.13
C LYS A 284 -3.20 -46.87 35.86
N LYS A 285 -2.77 -48.08 35.48
CA LYS A 285 -1.52 -48.66 36.01
C LYS A 285 -0.36 -47.72 35.65
N PRO A 286 0.64 -47.53 36.55
CA PRO A 286 1.86 -46.83 36.16
C PRO A 286 2.52 -47.58 35.00
N ARG A 287 3.08 -46.83 34.04
CA ARG A 287 3.96 -47.41 33.04
C ARG A 287 5.27 -47.80 33.74
N LYS A 288 5.77 -48.98 33.38
CA LYS A 288 7.06 -49.51 33.82
C LYS A 288 8.14 -48.99 32.87
#